data_AF-R9LHB3-F1
#
_entry.id   AF-R9LHB3-F1
#
_cell.length_a   1.000
_cell.length_b   1.000
_cell.length_c   1.000
_cell.angle_alpha   90.00
_cell.angle_beta   90.00
_cell.angle_gamma   90.00
#
_symmetry.space_group_name_H-M   'P 1'
#
loop_
_entity.id
_entity.type
_entity.pdbx_description
1 polymer ?
#
loop_
_entity_poly.entity_id
_entity_poly.type
_entity_poly.pdbx_seq_one_letter_code
_entity_poly.pdbx_strand_id
1 'polypeptide(L)' 'MSVNMTNDLEPAAYRELLEGTNLEENQRQALMELIQRYEQLRAENARLRKALLRANAHQGSRMSTKLKEALYE' A
#
# COMPACT_ATOMS: atom_id res chain seq x y z
N MET A 1 14.57 -14.77 -13.30
CA MET A 1 13.99 -13.51 -13.81
C MET A 1 13.08 -12.95 -12.74
N SER A 2 13.58 -12.01 -11.94
CA SER A 2 12.75 -11.32 -10.95
C SER A 2 11.84 -10.36 -11.71
N VAL A 3 10.57 -10.71 -11.84
CA VAL A 3 9.56 -9.78 -12.34
C VAL A 3 9.52 -8.64 -11.33
N ASN A 4 10.00 -7.46 -11.71
CA ASN A 4 9.82 -6.24 -10.95
C ASN A 4 8.32 -6.02 -10.77
N MET A 5 7.81 -6.38 -9.60
CA MET A 5 6.40 -6.30 -9.21
C MET A 5 6.04 -4.87 -8.78
N THR A 6 6.50 -3.90 -9.57
CA THR A 6 6.33 -2.45 -9.40
C THR A 6 5.89 -1.81 -10.71
N ASN A 7 5.04 -2.49 -11.48
CA ASN A 7 4.00 -1.72 -12.14
C ASN A 7 2.97 -1.47 -11.04
N ASP A 8 2.91 -0.26 -10.49
CA ASP A 8 1.74 0.16 -9.74
C ASP A 8 0.54 -0.07 -10.64
N LEU A 9 -0.21 -1.14 -10.35
CA LEU A 9 -1.37 -1.57 -11.11
C LEU A 9 -2.48 -0.57 -10.78
N GLU A 10 -2.52 0.55 -11.50
CA GLU A 10 -3.46 1.62 -11.19
C GLU A 10 -4.90 1.13 -11.43
N PRO A 11 -5.75 1.09 -10.38
CA PRO A 11 -7.10 0.53 -10.47
C PRO A 11 -7.97 1.16 -11.56
N ALA A 12 -7.75 2.45 -11.84
CA ALA A 12 -8.44 3.19 -12.91
C ALA A 12 -8.18 2.58 -14.30
N ALA A 13 -6.94 2.16 -14.59
CA ALA A 13 -6.58 1.56 -15.87
C ALA A 13 -7.30 0.22 -16.10
N TYR A 14 -7.55 -0.55 -15.04
CA TYR A 14 -8.30 -1.80 -15.12
C TYR A 14 -9.80 -1.59 -15.31
N ARG A 15 -10.36 -0.53 -14.72
CA ARG A 15 -11.76 -0.15 -14.94
C ARG A 15 -11.98 0.24 -16.41
N GLU A 16 -11.09 1.05 -16.97
CA GLU A 16 -11.12 1.42 -18.40
C GLU A 16 -10.98 0.19 -19.33
N LEU A 17 -10.07 -0.73 -18.98
CA LEU A 17 -9.91 -1.99 -19.72
C LEU A 17 -11.19 -2.86 -19.68
N LEU A 18 -11.88 -2.90 -18.53
CA LEU A 18 -13.14 -3.64 -18.40
C LEU A 18 -14.26 -3.04 -19.26
N GLU A 19 -14.33 -1.71 -19.38
CA GLU A 19 -15.33 -1.03 -20.23
C GLU A 19 -15.15 -1.40 -21.71
N GLY A 20 -13.90 -1.52 -22.18
CA GLY A 20 -13.58 -1.91 -23.55
C GLY A 20 -13.69 -3.41 -23.85
N THR A 21 -13.90 -4.25 -22.84
CA THR A 21 -13.92 -5.71 -23.01
C THR A 21 -15.36 -6.25 -23.03
N ASN A 22 -15.65 -7.12 -24.00
CA ASN A 22 -16.91 -7.84 -24.05
C ASN A 22 -16.87 -9.05 -23.11
N LEU A 23 -17.19 -8.81 -21.84
CA LEU A 23 -17.27 -9.83 -20.80
C LEU A 23 -18.72 -10.16 -20.48
N GLU A 24 -18.96 -11.39 -20.06
CA GLU A 24 -20.24 -11.75 -19.44
C GLU A 24 -20.43 -10.95 -18.14
N GLU A 25 -21.68 -10.63 -17.79
CA GLU A 25 -22.02 -9.75 -16.67
C GLU A 25 -21.47 -10.26 -15.32
N ASN A 26 -21.57 -11.56 -15.08
CA ASN A 26 -21.00 -12.23 -13.91
C ASN A 26 -19.47 -12.05 -13.80
N GLN A 27 -18.75 -12.14 -14.93
CA GLN A 27 -17.30 -11.97 -15.00
C GLN A 27 -16.92 -10.52 -14.77
N ARG A 28 -17.66 -9.59 -15.40
CA ARG A 28 -17.51 -8.15 -15.20
C ARG A 28 -17.69 -7.78 -13.73
N GLN A 29 -18.76 -8.24 -13.11
CA GLN A 29 -19.07 -7.97 -11.71
C GLN A 29 -17.98 -8.51 -10.77
N ALA A 30 -17.54 -9.76 -10.98
CA ALA A 30 -16.46 -10.36 -10.18
C ALA A 30 -15.14 -9.57 -10.28
N LEU A 31 -14.79 -9.09 -11.48
CA LEU A 31 -13.59 -8.29 -11.69
C LEU A 31 -13.72 -6.88 -11.08
N MET A 32 -14.89 -6.26 -11.16
CA MET A 32 -15.16 -4.98 -10.47
C MET A 32 -15.00 -5.10 -8.95
N GLU A 33 -15.55 -6.17 -8.35
CA GLU A 33 -15.38 -6.44 -6.92
C GLU A 33 -13.91 -6.66 -6.54
N LEU A 34 -13.16 -7.37 -7.37
CA LEU A 34 -11.74 -7.60 -7.16
C LEU A 34 -10.95 -6.28 -7.20
N ILE A 35 -11.20 -5.42 -8.18
CA ILE A 35 -10.57 -4.09 -8.29
C ILE A 35 -10.88 -3.25 -7.04
N GLN A 36 -12.12 -3.25 -6.58
CA GLN A 36 -12.53 -2.52 -5.39
C GLN A 36 -11.82 -3.03 -4.12
N ARG A 37 -11.71 -4.35 -3.94
CA ARG A 37 -10.98 -4.94 -2.80
C ARG A 37 -9.49 -4.61 -2.86
N TYR A 38 -8.90 -4.61 -4.05
CA TYR A 38 -7.52 -4.23 -4.25
C TYR A 38 -7.26 -2.76 -3.87
N GLU A 39 -8.14 -1.83 -4.28
CA GLU A 39 -8.08 -0.41 -3.89
C GLU A 39 -8.09 -0.25 -2.37
N GLN A 40 -9.02 -0.93 -1.69
CA GLN A 40 -9.11 -0.90 -0.23
C GLN A 40 -7.83 -1.41 0.44
N LEU A 41 -7.28 -2.53 -0.05
CA LEU A 41 -6.06 -3.11 0.51
C LEU A 41 -4.84 -2.22 0.28
N ARG A 42 -4.75 -1.55 -0.89
CA ARG A 42 -3.70 -0.58 -1.21
C ARG A 42 -3.78 0.63 -0.27
N ALA A 43 -4.97 1.17 -0.07
CA ALA A 43 -5.21 2.30 0.83
C ALA A 43 -4.84 1.95 2.28
N GLU A 44 -5.26 0.78 2.78
CA GLU A 44 -4.92 0.36 4.14
C GLU A 44 -3.42 0.08 4.28
N ASN A 45 -2.77 -0.54 3.29
CA ASN A 45 -1.31 -0.69 3.30
C ASN A 45 -0.59 0.66 3.39
N ALA A 46 -1.02 1.66 2.60
CA ALA A 46 -0.46 3.00 2.67
C ALA A 46 -0.67 3.62 4.06
N ARG A 47 -1.85 3.42 4.66
CA ARG A 47 -2.18 3.89 6.01
C ARG A 47 -1.29 3.23 7.08
N LEU A 48 -1.14 1.91 7.02
CA LEU A 48 -0.31 1.13 7.95
C LEU A 48 1.16 1.49 7.84
N ARG A 49 1.70 1.62 6.62
CA ARG A 49 3.08 2.09 6.41
C ARG A 49 3.31 3.47 7.02
N LYS A 50 2.38 4.41 6.81
CA LYS A 50 2.44 5.74 7.44
C LYS A 50 2.36 5.66 8.97
N ALA A 51 1.50 4.80 9.52
CA ALA A 51 1.38 4.61 10.96
C ALA A 51 2.68 4.03 11.57
N LEU A 52 3.28 3.04 10.89
CA LEU A 52 4.53 2.42 11.32
C LEU A 52 5.71 3.38 11.27
N LEU A 53 5.83 4.20 10.21
CA LEU A 53 6.83 5.26 10.13
C LEU A 53 6.69 6.27 11.27
N ARG A 54 5.46 6.68 11.61
CA ARG A 54 5.22 7.55 12.77
C ARG A 54 5.62 6.86 14.06
N ALA A 55 5.20 5.63 14.30
CA ALA A 55 5.53 4.89 15.51
C ALA A 55 7.06 4.74 15.71
N ASN A 56 7.78 4.40 14.64
CA ASN A 56 9.23 4.27 14.66
C ASN A 56 9.95 5.61 14.88
N ALA A 57 9.46 6.71 14.29
CA ALA A 57 10.00 8.05 14.53
C ALA A 57 9.89 8.48 16.02
N HIS A 58 8.83 8.05 16.71
CA HIS A 58 8.65 8.33 18.14
C HIS A 58 9.56 7.46 19.03
N GLN A 59 9.96 6.27 18.58
CA GLN A 59 10.91 5.41 19.31
C GLN A 59 12.38 5.82 19.10
N GLY A 60 12.77 6.26 17.90
CA GLY A 60 14.14 6.69 17.60
C GLY A 60 14.58 7.96 18.34
N SER A 61 13.64 8.86 18.67
CA SER A 61 13.94 10.12 19.36
C SER A 61 14.23 9.95 20.86
N ARG A 62 13.53 9.04 21.57
CA ARG A 62 13.74 8.82 23.03
C ARG A 62 14.98 7.99 23.36
N MET A 63 15.54 7.22 22.43
CA MET A 63 16.74 6.41 22.66
C MET A 63 18.02 7.16 22.32
N SER A 64 17.98 8.07 21.34
CA SER A 64 19.13 8.92 20.96
C SER A 64 19.55 9.88 22.08
N THR A 65 18.61 10.40 22.88
CA THR A 65 18.95 11.29 24.00
C THR A 65 19.58 10.54 25.16
N LYS A 66 19.04 9.39 25.57
CA LYS A 66 19.61 8.58 26.67
C LYS A 66 20.98 7.99 26.34
N LEU A 67 21.20 7.57 25.09
CA LEU A 67 22.51 7.07 24.64
C LEU A 67 23.55 8.20 24.57
N LYS A 68 23.13 9.42 24.18
CA LYS A 68 23.99 10.60 24.18
C LYS A 68 24.32 11.07 25.59
N GLU A 69 23.38 11.00 26.53
CA GLU A 69 23.62 11.31 27.95
C GLU A 69 24.59 10.30 28.59
N ALA A 70 24.47 9.00 28.29
CA ALA A 70 25.37 7.97 28.81
C ALA A 70 26.79 7.94 28.18
N LEU A 71 27.03 8.72 27.13
CA LEU A 71 28.35 8.84 26.47
C LEU A 71 29.10 10.12 26.87
N TYR A 72 28.46 11.03 27.60
CA TYR A 72 29.03 12.29 28.08
C TYR A 72 29.07 12.41 29.61
N GLU A 73 28.65 11.36 30.33
CA GLU A 73 29.06 11.10 31.73
C GLU A 73 30.21 10.09 31.77
#